data_AF-A0AB74BVS5-F1
#
_entry.id   AF-A0AB74BVS5-F1
#
_cell.length_a   1.000
_cell.length_b   1.000
_cell.length_c   1.000
_cell.angle_alpha   90.00
_cell.angle_beta   90.00
_cell.angle_gamma   90.00
#
_symmetry.space_group_name_H-M   'P 1'
#
loop_
_entity.id
_entity.type
_entity.pdbx_description
1 polymer ?
#
loop_
_entity_poly.entity_id
_entity_poly.type
_entity_poly.pdbx_seq_one_letter_code
_entity_poly.pdbx_strand_id
1 'polypeptide(L)'
;MAAAIICSTSLGRIVHWLSGGRLLRFPEEEPGFCLSPAYSTAARVAGNVESDTYDAECEISDQKGPSKWLVPETTTDGMILVDWYSDDDPANPHNWPRWAKIMTYIQINFYTFVVYMSSAAFTPAEVAFQAEYGVSSSVGSLGMALVLLGYGIGPLLFGPLSDKPSIGRNPPYVISFAIFLIVSVLAAVVNNVPGFLFLRFAQGFFGSPCLATGPASFADITNLVNLPSGLWIWGVCAVSAPTVAPTLASLCVASKGWHWSMWLIVWFAAPCFLLLIFLPETFGPAILYQRARRLRTLTGNEAFRSSSEVNHTGLSQETLYDFLVIPWKINAFDPAILFTTLYTALVYAIFYSFFEAVPLVYQGVYAMSLLQTGAIFLTAIVAVLFTTPFYLAITHYTISRPVKAGKMPSPEQRLIPGLLGSLVVPAGMFLFAWTSSTAFHWIVPTIGFLLFMIGMPTLLQSMFAYMSVSYGRYAGSLFAMNDFARSVLAFASILWSTPLYVNLGIDKGASLIGALTVVCVFGIFGLYWFGATLRKRSRFAEYETD
;
A
#
# COMPACT_ATOMS: atom_id res chain seq x y z
N MET A 1 -8.77 -21.88 15.06
CA MET A 1 -8.58 -20.88 13.98
C MET A 1 -8.67 -19.43 14.47
N ALA A 2 -9.79 -18.96 15.03
CA ALA A 2 -9.90 -17.58 15.54
C ALA A 2 -8.85 -17.25 16.63
N ALA A 3 -8.60 -18.19 17.56
CA ALA A 3 -7.54 -18.05 18.56
C ALA A 3 -6.14 -17.87 17.92
N ALA A 4 -5.77 -18.68 16.93
CA ALA A 4 -4.49 -18.57 16.23
C ALA A 4 -4.31 -17.21 15.53
N ILE A 5 -5.38 -16.68 14.92
CA ILE A 5 -5.39 -15.35 14.31
C ILE A 5 -5.16 -14.28 15.39
N ILE A 6 -5.86 -14.36 16.53
CA ILE A 6 -5.69 -13.42 17.65
C ILE A 6 -4.26 -13.49 18.21
N CYS A 7 -3.68 -14.68 18.41
CA CYS A 7 -2.29 -14.85 18.86
C CYS A 7 -1.29 -14.18 17.90
N SER A 8 -1.57 -14.18 16.60
CA SER A 8 -0.71 -13.57 15.58
C SER A 8 -0.80 -12.04 15.51
N THR A 9 -1.78 -11.42 16.18
CA THR A 9 -1.94 -9.96 16.20
C THR A 9 -0.85 -9.28 17.03
N SER A 10 -0.59 -8.00 16.75
CA SER A 10 0.37 -7.20 17.53
C SER A 10 -0.01 -7.16 19.01
N LEU A 11 -1.28 -6.95 19.33
CA LEU A 11 -1.79 -7.02 20.71
C LEU A 11 -1.64 -8.43 21.29
N GLY A 12 -1.98 -9.47 20.53
CA GLY A 12 -1.86 -10.86 20.96
C GLY A 12 -0.43 -11.23 21.34
N ARG A 13 0.56 -10.83 20.52
CA ARG A 13 1.99 -11.01 20.82
C ARG A 13 2.43 -10.24 22.07
N ILE A 14 1.94 -9.01 22.26
CA ILE A 14 2.23 -8.20 23.46
C ILE A 14 1.64 -8.87 24.71
N VAL A 15 0.39 -9.32 24.67
CA VAL A 15 -0.28 -10.02 25.78
C VAL A 15 0.42 -11.33 26.10
N HIS A 16 0.79 -12.10 25.07
CA HIS A 16 1.55 -13.33 25.23
C HIS A 16 2.88 -13.07 25.95
N TRP A 17 3.65 -12.07 25.49
CA TRP A 17 4.92 -11.67 26.10
C TRP A 17 4.76 -11.18 27.54
N LEU A 18 3.81 -10.28 27.82
CA LEU A 18 3.52 -9.77 29.16
C LEU A 18 3.05 -10.86 30.12
N SER A 19 2.38 -11.90 29.62
CA SER A 19 1.94 -13.04 30.43
C SER A 19 3.05 -14.08 30.69
N GLY A 20 4.25 -13.88 30.14
CA GLY A 20 5.32 -14.88 30.17
C GLY A 20 4.94 -16.19 29.47
N GLY A 21 4.14 -16.10 28.39
CA GLY A 21 3.67 -17.26 27.62
C GLY A 21 2.51 -18.05 28.26
N ARG A 22 1.78 -17.46 29.21
CA ARG A 22 0.63 -18.11 29.87
C ARG A 22 -0.68 -17.91 29.12
N LEU A 23 -0.87 -16.76 28.47
CA LEU A 23 -2.06 -16.42 27.70
C LEU A 23 -1.74 -16.44 26.20
N LEU A 24 -2.72 -16.80 25.37
CA LEU A 24 -2.59 -16.83 23.90
C LEU A 24 -1.38 -17.66 23.42
N ARG A 25 -1.34 -18.93 23.85
CA ARG A 25 -0.28 -19.87 23.45
C ARG A 25 -0.41 -20.23 21.98
N PHE A 26 0.74 -20.43 21.33
CA PHE A 26 0.76 -21.06 20.01
C PHE A 26 0.54 -22.56 20.15
N PRO A 27 0.11 -23.28 19.09
CA PRO A 27 -0.08 -24.73 19.14
C PRO A 27 1.16 -25.45 19.67
N GLU A 28 2.35 -24.97 19.29
CA GLU A 28 3.63 -25.52 19.72
C GLU A 28 3.95 -25.30 21.21
N GLU A 29 3.17 -24.50 21.93
CA GLU A 29 3.38 -24.16 23.36
C GLU A 29 2.28 -24.77 24.25
N GLU A 30 1.32 -25.49 23.68
CA GLU A 30 0.25 -26.14 24.42
C GLU A 30 0.73 -27.45 25.07
N PRO A 31 0.38 -27.73 26.34
CA PRO A 31 0.76 -28.97 27.01
C PRO A 31 0.06 -30.16 26.32
N GLY A 32 0.85 -31.01 25.65
CA GLY A 32 0.35 -32.11 24.82
C GLY A 32 0.59 -31.96 23.31
N PHE A 33 1.26 -30.88 22.86
CA PHE A 33 1.66 -30.73 21.47
C PHE A 33 2.62 -31.86 21.06
N CYS A 34 2.24 -32.62 20.03
CA CYS A 34 3.07 -33.65 19.42
C CYS A 34 3.54 -33.18 18.05
N LEU A 35 4.84 -33.35 17.76
CA LEU A 35 5.36 -33.14 16.41
C LEU A 35 4.69 -34.12 15.45
N SER A 36 4.46 -33.68 14.22
CA SER A 36 3.94 -34.57 13.21
C SER A 36 4.90 -35.74 12.98
N PRO A 37 4.41 -36.95 12.66
CA PRO A 37 5.26 -38.12 12.43
C PRO A 37 6.36 -37.89 11.37
N ALA A 38 6.09 -37.02 10.38
CA ALA A 38 7.05 -36.66 9.36
C ALA A 38 8.19 -35.77 9.90
N TYR A 39 7.85 -34.78 10.74
CA TYR A 39 8.84 -33.91 11.40
C TYR A 39 9.64 -34.66 12.47
N SER A 40 9.02 -35.58 13.21
CA SER A 40 9.73 -36.41 14.20
C SER A 40 10.70 -37.39 13.53
N THR A 41 10.30 -37.99 12.40
CA THR A 41 11.20 -38.85 11.60
C THR A 41 12.37 -38.05 11.03
N ALA A 42 12.12 -36.86 10.47
CA ALA A 42 13.19 -35.99 9.98
C ALA A 42 14.14 -35.54 11.11
N ALA A 43 13.61 -35.23 12.29
CA ALA A 43 14.40 -34.89 13.49
C ALA A 43 15.32 -36.03 13.93
N ARG A 44 14.85 -37.27 13.88
CA ARG A 44 15.64 -38.47 14.19
C ARG A 44 16.78 -38.70 13.19
N VAL A 45 16.57 -38.37 11.91
CA VAL A 45 17.61 -38.52 10.87
C VAL A 45 18.65 -37.40 10.94
N ALA A 46 18.24 -36.19 11.32
CA ALA A 46 19.12 -35.02 11.40
C ALA A 46 19.96 -34.93 12.70
N GLY A 47 19.49 -35.53 13.80
CA GLY A 47 20.19 -35.52 15.10
C GLY A 47 20.72 -36.89 15.49
N ASN A 48 22.03 -37.00 15.74
CA ASN A 48 22.62 -38.11 16.52
C ASN A 48 22.25 -37.96 18.01
N VAL A 49 20.99 -38.16 18.41
CA VAL A 49 20.56 -38.08 19.82
C VAL A 49 19.70 -39.31 20.17
N GLU A 50 20.05 -39.95 21.28
CA GLU A 50 19.43 -41.14 21.87
C GLU A 50 17.95 -40.94 22.26
N SER A 51 17.23 -42.07 22.27
CA SER A 51 15.80 -42.25 22.02
C SER A 51 14.81 -41.88 23.13
N ASP A 52 15.22 -41.42 24.31
CA ASP A 52 14.39 -41.72 25.49
C ASP A 52 13.44 -40.61 25.98
N THR A 53 13.26 -39.51 25.24
CA THR A 53 12.38 -38.39 25.67
C THR A 53 11.20 -38.06 24.75
N TYR A 54 11.02 -38.76 23.63
CA TYR A 54 9.97 -38.41 22.65
C TYR A 54 8.98 -39.55 22.33
N ASP A 55 9.06 -40.67 23.03
CA ASP A 55 8.16 -41.82 22.87
C ASP A 55 6.88 -41.67 23.70
N ALA A 56 6.12 -40.61 23.44
CA ALA A 56 4.68 -40.71 23.57
C ALA A 56 4.18 -41.04 22.17
N GLU A 57 3.89 -42.32 21.93
CA GLU A 57 3.09 -42.76 20.80
C GLU A 57 1.87 -41.83 20.71
N CYS A 58 1.85 -41.00 19.68
CA CYS A 58 0.66 -40.24 19.33
C CYS A 58 -0.32 -41.28 18.78
N GLU A 59 -1.00 -42.01 19.68
CA GLU A 59 -2.15 -42.81 19.32
C GLU A 59 -3.04 -41.91 18.45
N ILE A 60 -3.36 -42.43 17.26
CA ILE A 60 -4.27 -41.80 16.31
C ILE A 60 -5.65 -41.83 16.97
N SER A 61 -5.85 -40.95 17.94
CA SER A 61 -7.13 -40.60 18.52
C SER A 61 -7.91 -39.91 17.42
N ASP A 62 -9.13 -40.42 17.16
CA ASP A 62 -10.17 -39.96 16.25
C ASP A 62 -10.53 -38.47 16.42
N GLN A 63 -9.57 -37.59 16.21
CA GLN A 63 -9.77 -36.18 16.01
C GLN A 63 -9.72 -35.92 14.51
N LYS A 64 -10.63 -35.09 14.02
CA LYS A 64 -10.63 -34.54 12.65
C LYS A 64 -9.30 -33.82 12.38
N GLY A 65 -8.25 -34.59 12.11
CA GLY A 65 -6.92 -34.11 11.80
C GLY A 65 -6.86 -33.55 10.39
N PRO A 66 -5.83 -32.75 10.07
CA PRO A 66 -5.72 -32.11 8.77
C PRO A 66 -5.68 -33.13 7.62
N SER A 67 -6.09 -32.67 6.45
CA SER A 67 -6.01 -33.35 5.16
C SER A 67 -4.54 -33.63 4.78
N LYS A 68 -3.96 -34.70 5.33
CA LYS A 68 -2.58 -35.18 5.07
C LYS A 68 -1.48 -34.21 5.56
N TRP A 69 -0.52 -34.76 6.32
CA TRP A 69 0.64 -33.99 6.77
C TRP A 69 1.66 -33.83 5.64
N LEU A 70 2.22 -32.63 5.50
CA LEU A 70 3.33 -32.38 4.57
C LEU A 70 4.64 -32.92 5.15
N VAL A 71 5.44 -33.58 4.31
CA VAL A 71 6.76 -34.08 4.70
C VAL A 71 7.75 -32.91 4.59
N PRO A 72 8.49 -32.56 5.66
CA PRO A 72 9.48 -31.49 5.59
C PRO A 72 10.59 -31.85 4.60
N GLU A 73 10.98 -30.87 3.79
CA GLU A 73 12.21 -31.00 3.01
C GLU A 73 13.42 -30.98 3.96
N THR A 74 14.36 -31.90 3.74
CA THR A 74 15.64 -31.92 4.44
C THR A 74 16.76 -31.52 3.49
N THR A 75 17.55 -30.52 3.87
CA THR A 75 18.71 -30.09 3.09
C THR A 75 19.83 -31.13 3.23
N THR A 76 20.75 -31.19 2.26
CA THR A 76 21.94 -32.06 2.28
C THR A 76 22.81 -31.88 3.54
N ASP A 77 22.73 -30.72 4.20
CA ASP A 77 23.46 -30.39 5.42
C ASP A 77 22.78 -30.88 6.71
N GLY A 78 21.71 -31.70 6.60
CA GLY A 78 20.96 -32.21 7.75
C GLY A 78 20.01 -31.18 8.39
N MET A 79 19.74 -30.05 7.73
CA MET A 79 18.76 -29.07 8.19
C MET A 79 17.34 -29.50 7.83
N ILE A 80 16.39 -29.29 8.75
CA ILE A 80 14.97 -29.60 8.55
C ILE A 80 14.22 -28.31 8.24
N LEU A 81 13.65 -28.24 7.04
CA LEU A 81 12.89 -27.08 6.59
C LEU A 81 11.52 -27.04 7.29
N VAL A 82 11.27 -25.96 8.02
CA VAL A 82 9.98 -25.72 8.67
C VAL A 82 9.04 -25.04 7.68
N ASP A 83 7.95 -25.73 7.35
CA ASP A 83 6.89 -25.30 6.44
C ASP A 83 5.51 -25.47 7.11
N TRP A 84 4.43 -25.28 6.34
CA TRP A 84 3.06 -25.55 6.76
C TRP A 84 2.87 -27.02 7.13
N TYR A 85 2.10 -27.29 8.17
CA TYR A 85 1.88 -28.65 8.62
C TYR A 85 0.98 -29.47 7.68
N SER A 86 0.09 -28.79 6.98
CA SER A 86 -0.91 -29.35 6.06
C SER A 86 -1.38 -28.30 5.06
N ASP A 87 -2.02 -28.74 3.98
CA ASP A 87 -2.63 -27.83 3.00
C ASP A 87 -3.66 -26.89 3.64
N ASP A 88 -4.36 -27.34 4.69
CA ASP A 88 -5.36 -26.57 5.43
C ASP A 88 -4.82 -25.90 6.73
N ASP A 89 -3.51 -25.68 6.85
CA ASP A 89 -2.89 -25.10 8.06
C ASP A 89 -3.55 -23.73 8.40
N PRO A 90 -4.15 -23.56 9.60
CA PRO A 90 -4.83 -22.33 9.98
C PRO A 90 -3.88 -21.13 10.18
N ALA A 91 -2.58 -21.37 10.32
CA ALA A 91 -1.58 -20.31 10.37
C ALA A 91 -1.27 -19.73 8.98
N ASN A 92 -1.58 -20.46 7.90
CA ASN A 92 -1.40 -19.96 6.55
C ASN A 92 -2.48 -18.89 6.24
N PRO A 93 -2.10 -17.64 5.91
CA PRO A 93 -3.05 -16.57 5.62
C PRO A 93 -3.96 -16.83 4.42
N HIS A 94 -3.54 -17.68 3.47
CA HIS A 94 -4.38 -18.11 2.36
C HIS A 94 -5.59 -18.95 2.83
N ASN A 95 -5.47 -19.65 3.96
CA ASN A 95 -6.52 -20.51 4.50
C ASN A 95 -7.49 -19.77 5.42
N TRP A 96 -7.24 -18.50 5.74
CA TRP A 96 -8.07 -17.74 6.67
C TRP A 96 -9.54 -17.65 6.27
N PRO A 97 -10.46 -17.63 7.26
CA PRO A 97 -11.88 -17.47 6.98
C PRO A 97 -12.14 -16.08 6.40
N ARG A 98 -13.22 -15.95 5.60
CA ARG A 98 -13.52 -14.70 4.87
C ARG A 98 -13.57 -13.46 5.77
N TRP A 99 -14.10 -13.58 6.99
CA TRP A 99 -14.18 -12.45 7.92
C TRP A 99 -12.80 -11.91 8.30
N ALA A 100 -11.80 -12.77 8.49
CA ALA A 100 -10.45 -12.36 8.88
C ALA A 100 -9.77 -11.63 7.73
N LYS A 101 -9.91 -12.16 6.50
CA LYS A 101 -9.44 -11.49 5.29
C LYS A 101 -10.09 -10.12 5.10
N ILE A 102 -11.42 -10.03 5.28
CA ILE A 102 -12.16 -8.76 5.18
C ILE A 102 -11.68 -7.77 6.25
N MET A 103 -11.42 -8.21 7.48
CA MET A 103 -10.88 -7.34 8.54
C MET A 103 -9.50 -6.80 8.18
N THR A 104 -8.59 -7.65 7.67
CA THR A 104 -7.27 -7.21 7.18
C THR A 104 -7.42 -6.18 6.06
N TYR A 105 -8.34 -6.40 5.10
CA TYR A 105 -8.65 -5.41 4.08
C TYR A 105 -9.11 -4.09 4.69
N ILE A 106 -10.10 -4.10 5.59
CA ILE A 106 -10.63 -2.88 6.20
C ILE A 106 -9.53 -2.11 6.94
N GLN A 107 -8.70 -2.79 7.73
CA GLN A 107 -7.64 -2.16 8.52
C GLN A 107 -6.58 -1.49 7.64
N ILE A 108 -6.05 -2.18 6.62
CA ILE A 108 -5.02 -1.64 5.73
C ILE A 108 -5.59 -0.52 4.84
N ASN A 109 -6.82 -0.67 4.37
CA ASN A 109 -7.52 0.36 3.59
C ASN A 109 -7.79 1.61 4.42
N PHE A 110 -8.25 1.44 5.67
CA PHE A 110 -8.49 2.56 6.56
C PHE A 110 -7.19 3.28 6.90
N TYR A 111 -6.11 2.54 7.17
CA TYR A 111 -4.77 3.11 7.33
C TYR A 111 -4.35 3.93 6.10
N THR A 112 -4.43 3.32 4.91
CA THR A 112 -4.12 4.02 3.65
C THR A 112 -4.94 5.30 3.49
N PHE A 113 -6.24 5.23 3.81
CA PHE A 113 -7.14 6.38 3.76
C PHE A 113 -6.69 7.50 4.69
N VAL A 114 -6.36 7.20 5.96
CA VAL A 114 -5.91 8.23 6.92
C VAL A 114 -4.63 8.92 6.46
N VAL A 115 -3.68 8.15 5.92
CA VAL A 115 -2.37 8.69 5.49
C VAL A 115 -2.54 9.63 4.30
N TYR A 116 -3.28 9.22 3.27
CA TYR A 116 -3.56 10.11 2.15
C TYR A 116 -4.42 11.31 2.56
N MET A 117 -5.39 11.12 3.45
CA MET A 117 -6.21 12.20 3.98
C MET A 117 -5.34 13.25 4.68
N SER A 118 -4.32 12.81 5.42
CA SER A 118 -3.40 13.70 6.13
C SER A 118 -2.66 14.68 5.23
N SER A 119 -2.43 14.34 3.95
CA SER A 119 -1.79 15.21 2.98
C SER A 119 -2.69 16.40 2.62
N ALA A 120 -3.91 16.13 2.16
CA ALA A 120 -4.85 17.13 1.66
C ALA A 120 -5.70 17.82 2.75
N ALA A 121 -5.66 17.34 4.00
CA ALA A 121 -6.38 17.99 5.10
C ALA A 121 -5.93 19.45 5.32
N PHE A 122 -4.71 19.81 4.92
CA PHE A 122 -4.19 21.17 5.05
C PHE A 122 -4.65 22.12 3.93
N THR A 123 -5.13 21.62 2.78
CA THR A 123 -5.46 22.47 1.61
C THR A 123 -6.41 23.62 1.96
N PRO A 124 -7.54 23.42 2.66
CA PRO A 124 -8.45 24.52 2.98
C PRO A 124 -7.89 25.49 4.04
N ALA A 125 -6.89 25.05 4.79
CA ALA A 125 -6.22 25.82 5.86
C ALA A 125 -5.09 26.70 5.33
N GLU A 126 -4.61 26.45 4.12
CA GLU A 126 -3.42 27.10 3.55
C GLU A 126 -3.52 28.64 3.53
N VAL A 127 -4.65 29.19 3.07
CA VAL A 127 -4.84 30.65 3.01
C VAL A 127 -4.84 31.28 4.40
N ALA A 128 -5.49 30.64 5.37
CA ALA A 128 -5.52 31.11 6.76
C ALA A 128 -4.13 31.05 7.41
N PHE A 129 -3.37 29.97 7.15
CA PHE A 129 -2.00 29.82 7.62
C PHE A 129 -1.07 30.89 7.04
N GLN A 130 -1.18 31.18 5.73
CA GLN A 130 -0.40 32.24 5.08
C GLN A 130 -0.68 33.61 5.70
N ALA A 131 -1.96 33.92 5.97
CA ALA A 131 -2.37 35.18 6.57
C ALA A 131 -1.90 35.31 8.03
N GLU A 132 -1.96 34.24 8.82
CA GLU A 132 -1.57 34.25 10.23
C GLU A 132 -0.05 34.45 10.42
N TYR A 133 0.77 33.79 9.60
CA TYR A 133 2.23 33.83 9.74
C TYR A 133 2.93 34.78 8.74
N GLY A 134 2.19 35.45 7.86
CA GLY A 134 2.74 36.37 6.86
C GLY A 134 3.70 35.71 5.88
N VAL A 135 3.44 34.45 5.50
CA VAL A 135 4.32 33.67 4.60
C VAL A 135 3.78 33.64 3.16
N SER A 136 4.67 33.39 2.20
CA SER A 136 4.29 33.31 0.78
C SER A 136 3.44 32.07 0.47
N SER A 137 2.76 32.08 -0.69
CA SER A 137 1.99 30.93 -1.15
C SER A 137 2.83 29.67 -1.28
N SER A 138 4.06 29.78 -1.79
CA SER A 138 4.99 28.67 -1.89
C SER A 138 5.28 28.00 -0.53
N VAL A 139 5.36 28.79 0.54
CA VAL A 139 5.56 28.26 1.90
C VAL A 139 4.29 27.60 2.43
N GLY A 140 3.10 28.13 2.09
CA GLY A 140 1.83 27.47 2.36
C GLY A 140 1.75 26.10 1.70
N SER A 141 2.05 26.01 0.40
CA SER A 141 1.94 24.76 -0.36
C SER A 141 2.93 23.67 0.13
N LEU A 142 4.04 24.05 0.77
CA LEU A 142 4.93 23.10 1.46
C LEU A 142 4.22 22.30 2.56
N GLY A 143 3.17 22.84 3.17
CA GLY A 143 2.39 22.16 4.20
C GLY A 143 1.73 20.87 3.68
N MET A 144 1.29 20.82 2.42
CA MET A 144 0.86 19.58 1.78
C MET A 144 2.06 18.82 1.20
N ALA A 145 2.92 19.52 0.46
CA ALA A 145 3.95 18.89 -0.34
C ALA A 145 4.93 18.05 0.53
N LEU A 146 5.30 18.55 1.72
CA LEU A 146 6.21 17.83 2.61
C LEU A 146 5.64 16.52 3.14
N VAL A 147 4.32 16.38 3.27
CA VAL A 147 3.71 15.07 3.57
C VAL A 147 3.96 14.10 2.44
N LEU A 148 3.81 14.53 1.18
CA LEU A 148 4.07 13.67 0.04
C LEU A 148 5.55 13.25 -0.01
N LEU A 149 6.46 14.21 0.20
CA LEU A 149 7.89 13.92 0.24
C LEU A 149 8.22 12.91 1.35
N GLY A 150 7.67 13.14 2.56
CA GLY A 150 7.83 12.25 3.69
C GLY A 150 7.33 10.84 3.38
N TYR A 151 6.11 10.73 2.84
CA TYR A 151 5.56 9.40 2.54
C TYR A 151 6.21 8.70 1.35
N GLY A 152 6.94 9.42 0.49
CA GLY A 152 7.73 8.81 -0.57
C GLY A 152 9.03 8.21 -0.05
N ILE A 153 9.63 8.85 0.94
CA ILE A 153 10.90 8.43 1.54
C ILE A 153 10.68 7.31 2.56
N GLY A 154 9.64 7.40 3.38
CA GLY A 154 9.39 6.42 4.45
C GLY A 154 9.36 4.95 3.99
N PRO A 155 8.68 4.58 2.89
CA PRO A 155 8.62 3.20 2.41
C PRO A 155 9.96 2.62 2.00
N LEU A 156 10.94 3.45 1.62
CA LEU A 156 12.31 3.01 1.35
C LEU A 156 12.97 2.40 2.59
N LEU A 157 12.59 2.85 3.78
CA LEU A 157 13.03 2.27 5.05
C LEU A 157 12.11 1.15 5.52
N PHE A 158 10.80 1.40 5.56
CA PHE A 158 9.83 0.49 6.18
C PHE A 158 9.47 -0.73 5.32
N GLY A 159 9.56 -0.61 3.99
CA GLY A 159 9.34 -1.72 3.06
C GLY A 159 10.30 -2.89 3.33
N PRO A 160 11.63 -2.66 3.24
CA PRO A 160 12.63 -3.67 3.60
C PRO A 160 12.49 -4.25 5.00
N LEU A 161 12.18 -3.41 5.99
CA LEU A 161 11.96 -3.87 7.36
C LEU A 161 10.75 -4.81 7.44
N SER A 162 9.72 -4.60 6.62
CA SER A 162 8.52 -5.44 6.57
C SER A 162 8.71 -6.78 5.85
N ASP A 163 9.65 -6.85 4.90
CA ASP A 163 9.99 -8.09 4.19
C ASP A 163 10.94 -8.98 5.01
N LYS A 164 11.53 -8.46 6.10
CA LYS A 164 12.42 -9.23 6.95
C LYS A 164 11.62 -10.28 7.75
N PRO A 165 11.90 -11.59 7.61
CA PRO A 165 11.17 -12.65 8.31
C PRO A 165 11.18 -12.53 9.84
N SER A 166 12.25 -11.98 10.42
CA SER A 166 12.33 -11.78 11.88
C SER A 166 11.43 -10.65 12.41
N ILE A 167 11.01 -9.72 11.54
CA ILE A 167 10.18 -8.55 11.88
C ILE A 167 8.74 -8.81 11.43
N GLY A 168 8.53 -9.15 10.16
CA GLY A 168 7.21 -9.30 9.56
C GLY A 168 6.56 -7.96 9.20
N ARG A 169 5.29 -8.01 8.76
CA ARG A 169 4.55 -6.84 8.23
C ARG A 169 4.06 -5.93 9.34
N ASN A 170 3.67 -6.51 10.47
CA ASN A 170 2.95 -5.81 11.53
C ASN A 170 3.77 -4.76 12.30
N PRO A 171 5.02 -5.03 12.74
CA PRO A 171 5.74 -4.05 13.55
C PRO A 171 6.01 -2.72 12.83
N PRO A 172 6.43 -2.69 11.56
CA PRO A 172 6.53 -1.44 10.80
C PRO A 172 5.20 -0.68 10.76
N TYR A 173 4.05 -1.35 10.59
CA TYR A 173 2.75 -0.69 10.61
C TYR A 173 2.41 -0.07 11.96
N VAL A 174 2.51 -0.84 13.05
CA VAL A 174 2.04 -0.39 14.37
C VAL A 174 2.97 0.67 14.97
N ILE A 175 4.28 0.46 14.90
CA ILE A 175 5.26 1.37 15.53
C ILE A 175 5.29 2.69 14.79
N SER A 176 5.37 2.67 13.45
CA SER A 176 5.39 3.91 12.67
C SER A 176 4.09 4.68 12.85
N PHE A 177 2.94 3.99 12.87
CA PHE A 177 1.65 4.66 12.99
C PHE A 177 1.38 5.23 14.38
N ALA A 178 1.94 4.62 15.44
CA ALA A 178 1.95 5.22 16.77
C ALA A 178 2.70 6.56 16.77
N ILE A 179 3.87 6.62 16.10
CA ILE A 179 4.64 7.85 15.94
C ILE A 179 3.87 8.85 15.08
N PHE A 180 3.25 8.41 13.98
CA PHE A 180 2.37 9.25 13.15
C PHE A 180 1.27 9.93 13.96
N LEU A 181 0.62 9.20 14.88
CA LEU A 181 -0.41 9.75 15.75
C LEU A 181 0.14 10.85 16.67
N ILE A 182 1.30 10.61 17.30
CA ILE A 182 1.97 11.59 18.16
C ILE A 182 2.36 12.84 17.36
N VAL A 183 3.01 12.66 16.20
CA VAL A 183 3.41 13.76 15.32
C VAL A 183 2.17 14.53 14.83
N SER A 184 1.06 13.86 14.58
CA SER A 184 -0.20 14.52 14.17
C SER A 184 -0.79 15.40 15.26
N VAL A 185 -0.71 14.96 16.53
CA VAL A 185 -1.10 15.81 17.67
C VAL A 185 -0.17 17.02 17.77
N LEU A 186 1.14 16.83 17.64
CA LEU A 186 2.12 17.93 17.66
C LEU A 186 1.88 18.93 16.52
N ALA A 187 1.58 18.45 15.31
CA ALA A 187 1.28 19.28 14.15
C ALA A 187 0.01 20.12 14.34
N ALA A 188 -0.95 19.63 15.14
CA ALA A 188 -2.20 20.33 15.43
C ALA A 188 -2.09 21.42 16.51
N VAL A 189 -1.00 21.46 17.28
CA VAL A 189 -0.79 22.42 18.38
C VAL A 189 0.39 23.37 18.17
N VAL A 190 1.25 23.08 17.20
CA VAL A 190 2.44 23.89 16.91
C VAL A 190 2.03 25.25 16.34
N ASN A 191 2.69 26.32 16.81
CA ASN A 191 2.39 27.71 16.44
C ASN A 191 3.59 28.41 15.79
N ASN A 192 4.43 27.65 15.09
CA ASN A 192 5.55 28.20 14.32
C ASN A 192 5.72 27.45 13.00
N VAL A 193 6.09 28.20 11.95
CA VAL A 193 6.17 27.69 10.58
C VAL A 193 7.21 26.57 10.44
N PRO A 194 8.48 26.70 10.88
CA PRO A 194 9.48 25.65 10.67
C PRO A 194 9.12 24.33 11.38
N GLY A 195 8.63 24.42 12.62
CA GLY A 195 8.18 23.27 13.39
C GLY A 195 6.98 22.60 12.73
N PHE A 196 6.01 23.38 12.24
CA PHE A 196 4.88 22.86 11.47
C PHE A 196 5.37 22.09 10.23
N LEU A 197 6.20 22.70 9.38
CA LEU A 197 6.69 22.06 8.16
C LEU A 197 7.48 20.77 8.42
N PHE A 198 8.33 20.75 9.46
CA PHE A 198 9.03 19.53 9.87
C PHE A 198 8.06 18.43 10.31
N LEU A 199 7.05 18.79 11.11
CA LEU A 199 6.04 17.84 11.56
C LEU A 199 5.21 17.31 10.39
N ARG A 200 4.90 18.12 9.38
CA ARG A 200 4.23 17.67 8.14
C ARG A 200 5.08 16.63 7.40
N PHE A 201 6.38 16.86 7.25
CA PHE A 201 7.29 15.85 6.70
C PHE A 201 7.27 14.55 7.52
N ALA A 202 7.42 14.66 8.84
CA ALA A 202 7.42 13.51 9.74
C ALA A 202 6.08 12.74 9.71
N GLN A 203 4.94 13.42 9.58
CA GLN A 203 3.63 12.78 9.38
C GLN A 203 3.64 11.91 8.12
N GLY A 204 4.10 12.46 6.99
CA GLY A 204 4.25 11.66 5.77
C GLY A 204 5.15 10.44 5.99
N PHE A 205 6.34 10.66 6.55
CA PHE A 205 7.34 9.62 6.76
C PHE A 205 6.82 8.45 7.60
N PHE A 206 6.28 8.72 8.78
CA PHE A 206 5.83 7.69 9.72
C PHE A 206 4.48 7.05 9.33
N GLY A 207 3.62 7.74 8.56
CA GLY A 207 2.36 7.17 8.07
C GLY A 207 2.52 6.28 6.84
N SER A 208 3.62 6.41 6.11
CA SER A 208 3.81 5.79 4.79
C SER A 208 3.83 4.27 4.63
N PRO A 209 4.12 3.42 5.64
CA PRO A 209 4.34 1.99 5.39
C PRO A 209 3.21 1.27 4.65
N CYS A 210 1.96 1.64 4.89
CA CYS A 210 0.81 1.05 4.20
C CYS A 210 0.78 1.34 2.68
N LEU A 211 1.47 2.37 2.22
CA LEU A 211 1.45 2.80 0.82
C LEU A 211 2.23 1.87 -0.11
N ALA A 212 3.31 1.25 0.40
CA ALA A 212 4.09 0.25 -0.34
C ALA A 212 3.82 -1.18 0.13
N THR A 213 3.72 -1.39 1.45
CA THR A 213 3.56 -2.72 2.03
C THR A 213 2.10 -3.20 1.99
N GLY A 214 1.13 -2.30 1.91
CA GLY A 214 -0.30 -2.65 1.88
C GLY A 214 -0.68 -3.60 0.73
N PRO A 215 -0.31 -3.28 -0.54
CA PRO A 215 -0.47 -4.20 -1.67
C PRO A 215 0.19 -5.57 -1.45
N ALA A 216 1.37 -5.61 -0.83
CA ALA A 216 2.05 -6.86 -0.50
C ALA A 216 1.26 -7.69 0.52
N SER A 217 0.75 -7.07 1.58
CA SER A 217 -0.13 -7.73 2.56
C SER A 217 -1.44 -8.26 1.93
N PHE A 218 -1.95 -7.63 0.87
CA PHE A 218 -3.09 -8.19 0.14
C PHE A 218 -2.71 -9.41 -0.71
N ALA A 219 -1.54 -9.39 -1.35
CA ALA A 219 -1.01 -10.55 -2.05
C ALA A 219 -0.77 -11.73 -1.08
N ASP A 220 -0.31 -11.44 0.14
CA ASP A 220 -0.05 -12.44 1.18
C ASP A 220 -1.32 -13.19 1.66
N ILE A 221 -2.53 -12.62 1.51
CA ILE A 221 -3.79 -13.23 1.99
C ILE A 221 -4.76 -13.64 0.87
N THR A 222 -4.53 -13.18 -0.38
CA THR A 222 -5.43 -13.40 -1.51
C THR A 222 -4.79 -14.12 -2.68
N ASN A 223 -5.60 -14.92 -3.36
CA ASN A 223 -5.18 -15.64 -4.55
C ASN A 223 -5.05 -14.66 -5.73
N LEU A 224 -4.18 -15.00 -6.68
CA LEU A 224 -3.90 -14.22 -7.90
C LEU A 224 -5.16 -13.81 -8.69
N VAL A 225 -6.23 -14.60 -8.62
CA VAL A 225 -7.52 -14.33 -9.28
C VAL A 225 -8.24 -13.11 -8.70
N ASN A 226 -8.17 -12.92 -7.38
CA ASN A 226 -8.92 -11.91 -6.65
C ASN A 226 -8.06 -10.69 -6.29
N LEU A 227 -6.73 -10.82 -6.38
CA LEU A 227 -5.77 -9.76 -6.07
C LEU A 227 -6.06 -8.45 -6.83
N PRO A 228 -6.36 -8.43 -8.15
CA PRO A 228 -6.67 -7.19 -8.87
C PRO A 228 -7.89 -6.44 -8.29
N SER A 229 -8.90 -7.18 -7.82
CA SER A 229 -10.07 -6.59 -7.16
C SER A 229 -9.72 -6.01 -5.79
N GLY A 230 -8.82 -6.67 -5.05
CA GLY A 230 -8.30 -6.15 -3.79
C GLY A 230 -7.49 -4.86 -3.97
N LEU A 231 -6.63 -4.81 -4.99
CA LEU A 231 -5.86 -3.61 -5.36
C LEU A 231 -6.77 -2.46 -5.82
N TRP A 232 -7.87 -2.77 -6.53
CA TRP A 232 -8.86 -1.76 -6.88
C TRP A 232 -9.48 -1.10 -5.66
N ILE A 233 -9.95 -1.89 -4.69
CA ILE A 233 -10.54 -1.37 -3.44
C ILE A 233 -9.54 -0.47 -2.71
N TRP A 234 -8.27 -0.87 -2.69
CA TRP A 234 -7.19 -0.04 -2.17
C TRP A 234 -7.00 1.28 -2.92
N GLY A 235 -7.06 1.24 -4.24
CA GLY A 235 -7.08 2.44 -5.07
C GLY A 235 -8.26 3.36 -4.80
N VAL A 236 -9.45 2.80 -4.60
CA VAL A 236 -10.65 3.57 -4.26
C VAL A 236 -10.43 4.33 -2.95
N CYS A 237 -9.92 3.68 -1.91
CA CYS A 237 -9.61 4.33 -0.64
C CYS A 237 -8.52 5.39 -0.79
N ALA A 238 -7.46 5.09 -1.55
CA ALA A 238 -6.34 6.00 -1.80
C ALA A 238 -6.77 7.30 -2.52
N VAL A 239 -7.67 7.21 -3.51
CA VAL A 239 -8.16 8.38 -4.26
C VAL A 239 -9.27 9.13 -3.51
N SER A 240 -10.12 8.40 -2.77
CA SER A 240 -11.20 9.02 -2.00
C SER A 240 -10.64 9.88 -0.86
N ALA A 241 -9.55 9.46 -0.24
CA ALA A 241 -8.94 10.17 0.88
C ALA A 241 -8.57 11.65 0.61
N PRO A 242 -7.79 12.01 -0.43
CA PRO A 242 -7.44 13.40 -0.71
C PRO A 242 -8.63 14.24 -1.19
N THR A 243 -9.79 13.62 -1.45
CA THR A 243 -11.00 14.32 -1.90
C THR A 243 -11.99 14.56 -0.75
N VAL A 244 -12.09 13.61 0.17
CA VAL A 244 -12.86 13.77 1.42
C VAL A 244 -12.16 14.74 2.38
N ALA A 245 -10.82 14.73 2.42
CA ALA A 245 -10.07 15.55 3.38
C ALA A 245 -10.36 17.05 3.25
N PRO A 246 -10.28 17.67 2.05
CA PRO A 246 -10.57 19.10 1.91
C PRO A 246 -12.03 19.43 2.23
N THR A 247 -12.98 18.54 1.94
CA THR A 247 -14.39 18.73 2.29
C THR A 247 -14.58 18.81 3.80
N LEU A 248 -14.05 17.84 4.56
CA LEU A 248 -14.15 17.84 6.02
C LEU A 248 -13.34 18.97 6.65
N ALA A 249 -12.13 19.21 6.15
CA ALA A 249 -11.29 20.30 6.62
C ALA A 249 -11.92 21.67 6.35
N SER A 250 -12.62 21.87 5.22
CA SER A 250 -13.32 23.13 4.94
C SER A 250 -14.35 23.50 6.02
N LEU A 251 -15.07 22.51 6.56
CA LEU A 251 -16.02 22.68 7.67
C LEU A 251 -15.30 23.05 8.97
N CYS A 252 -14.18 22.39 9.26
CA CYS A 252 -13.37 22.66 10.45
C CYS A 252 -12.76 24.07 10.42
N VAL A 253 -12.14 24.44 9.28
CA VAL A 253 -11.48 25.73 9.09
C VAL A 253 -12.48 26.87 9.20
N ALA A 254 -13.64 26.75 8.53
CA ALA A 254 -14.67 27.78 8.55
C ALA A 254 -15.27 28.04 9.96
N SER A 255 -15.25 27.04 10.85
CA SER A 255 -15.89 27.14 12.16
C SER A 255 -14.93 27.46 13.30
N LYS A 256 -13.71 26.90 13.29
CA LYS A 256 -12.78 26.95 14.44
C LYS A 256 -11.34 27.31 14.08
N GLY A 257 -11.06 27.68 12.83
CA GLY A 257 -9.74 28.06 12.37
C GLY A 257 -8.88 26.91 11.86
N TRP A 258 -7.66 27.22 11.41
CA TRP A 258 -6.87 26.32 10.57
C TRP A 258 -6.27 25.13 11.34
N HIS A 259 -5.89 25.27 12.61
CA HIS A 259 -5.41 24.14 13.44
C HIS A 259 -6.43 23.00 13.55
N TRP A 260 -7.72 23.30 13.49
CA TRP A 260 -8.77 22.27 13.55
C TRP A 260 -8.78 21.34 12.34
N SER A 261 -8.25 21.78 11.19
CA SER A 261 -8.01 20.89 10.05
C SER A 261 -6.96 19.82 10.36
N MET A 262 -6.00 20.09 11.26
CA MET A 262 -4.98 19.13 11.68
C MET A 262 -5.53 18.16 12.73
N TRP A 263 -6.39 18.63 13.63
CA TRP A 263 -7.10 17.77 14.58
C TRP A 263 -7.98 16.71 13.89
N LEU A 264 -8.51 17.01 12.70
CA LEU A 264 -9.21 16.03 11.87
C LEU A 264 -8.35 14.79 11.58
N ILE A 265 -7.05 14.97 11.35
CA ILE A 265 -6.11 13.85 11.11
C ILE A 265 -6.06 12.96 12.35
N VAL A 266 -5.95 13.56 13.54
CA VAL A 266 -5.91 12.83 14.82
C VAL A 266 -7.21 12.03 15.05
N TRP A 267 -8.36 12.61 14.72
CA TRP A 267 -9.67 11.95 14.88
C TRP A 267 -9.82 10.68 14.06
N PHE A 268 -9.20 10.63 12.87
CA PHE A 268 -9.18 9.42 12.05
C PHE A 268 -8.01 8.50 12.40
N ALA A 269 -6.85 9.05 12.79
CA ALA A 269 -5.66 8.29 13.14
C ALA A 269 -5.83 7.48 14.44
N ALA A 270 -6.44 8.06 15.47
CA ALA A 270 -6.63 7.36 16.75
C ALA A 270 -7.43 6.04 16.63
N PRO A 271 -8.65 6.02 16.05
CA PRO A 271 -9.38 4.77 15.85
C PRO A 271 -8.66 3.84 14.87
N CYS A 272 -7.97 4.37 13.85
CA CYS A 272 -7.18 3.54 12.95
C CYS A 272 -6.06 2.82 13.70
N PHE A 273 -5.36 3.49 14.61
CA PHE A 273 -4.30 2.89 15.43
C PHE A 273 -4.86 1.78 16.32
N LEU A 274 -6.01 2.03 16.96
CA LEU A 274 -6.71 1.03 17.78
C LEU A 274 -7.15 -0.19 16.96
N LEU A 275 -7.46 -0.04 15.68
CA LEU A 275 -7.77 -1.18 14.81
C LEU A 275 -6.49 -1.91 14.36
N LEU A 276 -5.41 -1.19 14.07
CA LEU A 276 -4.15 -1.76 13.58
C LEU A 276 -3.44 -2.66 14.60
N ILE A 277 -3.61 -2.43 15.90
CA ILE A 277 -3.05 -3.34 16.93
C ILE A 277 -3.66 -4.74 16.87
N PHE A 278 -4.83 -4.90 16.24
CA PHE A 278 -5.50 -6.18 16.00
C PHE A 278 -5.22 -6.77 14.60
N LEU A 279 -4.30 -6.18 13.82
CA LEU A 279 -3.91 -6.73 12.53
C LEU A 279 -3.14 -8.04 12.74
N PRO A 280 -3.59 -9.18 12.19
CA PRO A 280 -2.84 -10.44 12.24
C PRO A 280 -1.64 -10.39 11.29
N GLU A 281 -0.59 -11.14 11.63
CA GLU A 281 0.59 -11.24 10.76
C GLU A 281 0.21 -11.88 9.44
N THR A 282 0.46 -11.19 8.33
CA THR A 282 0.10 -11.66 6.98
C THR A 282 1.26 -12.33 6.27
N PHE A 283 2.51 -12.07 6.67
CA PHE A 283 3.66 -12.55 5.92
C PHE A 283 4.05 -13.98 6.30
N GLY A 284 3.76 -14.93 5.39
CA GLY A 284 4.05 -16.36 5.55
C GLY A 284 5.48 -16.68 6.01
N PRO A 285 6.53 -16.13 5.35
CA PRO A 285 7.92 -16.33 5.77
C PRO A 285 8.20 -15.91 7.22
N ALA A 286 7.57 -14.85 7.73
CA ALA A 286 7.72 -14.45 9.14
C ALA A 286 6.97 -15.39 10.10
N ILE A 287 5.81 -15.90 9.70
CA ILE A 287 5.05 -16.89 10.48
C ILE A 287 5.86 -18.18 10.64
N LEU A 288 6.43 -18.68 9.53
CA LEU A 288 7.28 -19.88 9.53
C LEU A 288 8.60 -19.67 10.27
N TYR A 289 9.21 -18.49 10.18
CA TYR A 289 10.38 -18.12 10.97
C TYR A 289 10.11 -18.22 12.48
N GLN A 290 8.98 -17.67 12.94
CA GLN A 290 8.60 -17.75 14.35
C GLN A 290 8.26 -19.17 14.78
N ARG A 291 7.63 -19.97 13.91
CA ARG A 291 7.37 -21.40 14.14
C ARG A 291 8.66 -22.18 14.31
N ALA A 292 9.63 -22.00 13.41
CA ALA A 292 10.93 -22.66 13.50
C ALA A 292 11.63 -22.34 14.83
N ARG A 293 11.56 -21.08 15.28
CA ARG A 293 12.11 -20.69 16.59
C ARG A 293 11.41 -21.40 17.75
N ARG A 294 10.08 -21.52 17.73
CA ARG A 294 9.33 -22.25 18.77
C ARG A 294 9.68 -23.73 18.79
N LEU A 295 9.82 -24.37 17.62
CA LEU A 295 10.21 -25.77 17.51
C LEU A 295 11.64 -26.03 18.03
N ARG A 296 12.60 -25.13 17.79
CA ARG A 296 13.94 -25.21 18.42
C ARG A 296 13.87 -25.17 19.93
N THR A 297 13.09 -24.24 20.49
CA THR A 297 12.93 -24.12 21.95
C THR A 297 12.29 -25.36 22.56
N LEU A 298 11.33 -25.98 21.86
CA LEU A 298 10.63 -27.18 22.34
C LEU A 298 11.48 -28.46 22.23
N THR A 299 12.19 -28.63 21.11
CA THR A 299 12.93 -29.86 20.80
C THR A 299 14.39 -29.82 21.24
N GLY A 300 14.95 -28.64 21.47
CA GLY A 300 16.40 -28.45 21.67
C GLY A 300 17.23 -28.72 20.41
N ASN A 301 16.61 -29.01 19.26
CA ASN A 301 17.31 -29.34 18.02
C ASN A 301 17.48 -28.08 17.14
N GLU A 302 18.72 -27.65 16.94
CA GLU A 302 19.09 -26.50 16.10
C GLU A 302 18.93 -26.75 14.60
N ALA A 303 18.63 -27.99 14.18
CA ALA A 303 18.43 -28.36 12.78
C ALA A 303 17.15 -27.77 12.16
N PHE A 304 16.14 -27.41 12.97
CA PHE A 304 14.92 -26.80 12.46
C PHE A 304 15.19 -25.39 11.93
N ARG A 305 15.13 -25.15 10.62
CA ARG A 305 15.31 -23.82 10.00
C ARG A 305 14.14 -23.52 9.08
N SER A 306 13.68 -22.27 9.06
CA SER A 306 12.75 -21.83 8.01
C SER A 306 13.50 -21.63 6.69
N SER A 307 12.82 -21.76 5.55
CA SER A 307 13.44 -21.52 4.22
C SER A 307 14.05 -20.13 4.10
N SER A 308 13.46 -19.17 4.80
CA SER A 308 13.93 -17.80 4.88
C SER A 308 15.26 -17.66 5.65
N GLU A 309 15.54 -18.52 6.63
CA GLU A 309 16.81 -18.52 7.37
C GLU A 309 17.94 -19.18 6.59
N VAL A 310 17.62 -20.21 5.80
CA VAL A 310 18.59 -20.88 4.92
C VAL A 310 19.01 -19.93 3.78
N ASN A 311 18.05 -19.18 3.23
CA ASN A 311 18.31 -18.23 2.14
C ASN A 311 18.87 -16.87 2.62
N HIS A 312 18.72 -16.51 3.90
CA HIS A 312 19.20 -15.25 4.46
C HIS A 312 19.94 -15.47 5.79
N THR A 313 21.25 -15.65 5.72
CA THR A 313 22.13 -15.69 6.89
C THR A 313 22.31 -14.28 7.47
N GLY A 314 21.37 -13.86 8.33
CA GLY A 314 21.51 -12.71 9.23
C GLY A 314 21.48 -11.30 8.60
N LEU A 315 21.50 -10.29 9.48
CA LEU A 315 21.76 -8.89 9.11
C LEU A 315 23.27 -8.72 8.91
N SER A 316 23.78 -9.16 7.77
CA SER A 316 25.03 -8.60 7.24
C SER A 316 24.77 -7.13 6.86
N GLN A 317 25.78 -6.25 6.96
CA GLN A 317 25.71 -4.92 6.33
C GLN A 317 25.40 -5.03 4.83
N GLU A 318 25.79 -6.15 4.21
CA GLU A 318 25.47 -6.49 2.83
C GLU A 318 23.96 -6.71 2.63
N THR A 319 23.25 -7.31 3.59
CA THR A 319 21.80 -7.54 3.52
C THR A 319 21.02 -6.21 3.51
N LEU A 320 21.40 -5.25 4.35
CA LEU A 320 20.75 -3.93 4.37
C LEU A 320 21.09 -3.11 3.12
N TYR A 321 22.33 -3.21 2.63
CA TYR A 321 22.76 -2.61 1.36
C TYR A 321 21.96 -3.18 0.20
N ASP A 322 21.82 -4.50 0.12
CA ASP A 322 21.05 -5.17 -0.92
C ASP A 322 19.59 -4.72 -0.90
N PHE A 323 18.94 -4.68 0.27
CA PHE A 323 17.56 -4.20 0.35
C PHE A 323 17.36 -2.72 0.00
N LEU A 324 18.34 -1.86 0.29
CA LEU A 324 18.25 -0.43 -0.02
C LEU A 324 18.73 -0.07 -1.42
N VAL A 325 19.61 -0.85 -2.03
CA VAL A 325 20.27 -0.54 -3.31
C VAL A 325 19.69 -1.35 -4.48
N ILE A 326 19.28 -2.60 -4.25
CA ILE A 326 18.65 -3.44 -5.29
C ILE A 326 17.41 -2.76 -5.90
N PRO A 327 16.49 -2.12 -5.14
CA PRO A 327 15.33 -1.45 -5.75
C PRO A 327 15.73 -0.37 -6.76
N TRP A 328 16.80 0.39 -6.47
CA TRP A 328 17.35 1.40 -7.39
C TRP A 328 17.97 0.76 -8.61
N LYS A 329 18.75 -0.32 -8.43
CA LYS A 329 19.36 -1.07 -9.55
C LYS A 329 18.29 -1.65 -10.46
N ILE A 330 17.28 -2.35 -9.91
CA ILE A 330 16.20 -2.94 -10.70
C ILE A 330 15.45 -1.84 -11.44
N ASN A 331 15.05 -0.77 -10.77
CA ASN A 331 14.30 0.31 -11.41
C ASN A 331 15.12 1.07 -12.47
N ALA A 332 16.44 1.22 -12.30
CA ALA A 332 17.28 1.91 -13.28
C ALA A 332 17.64 1.03 -14.50
N PHE A 333 17.84 -0.28 -14.30
CA PHE A 333 18.33 -1.18 -15.34
C PHE A 333 17.24 -2.02 -16.02
N ASP A 334 16.06 -2.17 -15.40
CA ASP A 334 14.92 -2.79 -16.05
C ASP A 334 14.10 -1.74 -16.82
N PRO A 335 14.05 -1.79 -18.15
CA PRO A 335 13.39 -0.78 -18.96
C PRO A 335 11.86 -0.78 -18.80
N ALA A 336 11.25 -1.93 -18.50
CA ALA A 336 9.80 -2.00 -18.30
C ALA A 336 9.43 -1.38 -16.94
N ILE A 337 10.19 -1.68 -15.89
CA ILE A 337 9.98 -1.11 -14.56
C ILE A 337 10.25 0.39 -14.59
N LEU A 338 11.37 0.84 -15.16
CA LEU A 338 11.69 2.26 -15.29
C LEU A 338 10.56 3.02 -15.98
N PHE A 339 10.06 2.47 -17.09
CA PHE A 339 8.92 3.05 -17.81
C PHE A 339 7.69 3.15 -16.91
N THR A 340 7.30 2.06 -16.25
CA THR A 340 6.12 2.08 -15.36
C THR A 340 6.28 3.06 -14.21
N THR A 341 7.48 3.18 -13.63
CA THR A 341 7.78 4.11 -12.53
C THR A 341 7.70 5.56 -12.97
N LEU A 342 8.32 5.92 -14.10
CA LEU A 342 8.25 7.27 -14.65
C LEU A 342 6.82 7.62 -15.08
N TYR A 343 6.12 6.66 -15.69
CA TYR A 343 4.72 6.82 -16.09
C TYR A 343 3.81 7.10 -14.89
N THR A 344 3.84 6.23 -13.87
CA THR A 344 3.01 6.43 -12.68
C THR A 344 3.40 7.69 -11.93
N ALA A 345 4.69 8.04 -11.90
CA ALA A 345 5.13 9.28 -11.28
C ALA A 345 4.55 10.50 -12.00
N LEU A 346 4.60 10.53 -13.33
CA LEU A 346 4.01 11.62 -14.13
C LEU A 346 2.49 11.69 -13.92
N VAL A 347 1.78 10.57 -13.98
CA VAL A 347 0.33 10.51 -13.73
C VAL A 347 0.00 11.04 -12.33
N TYR A 348 0.79 10.67 -11.33
CA TYR A 348 0.56 11.12 -9.96
C TYR A 348 0.87 12.61 -9.76
N ALA A 349 1.92 13.12 -10.41
CA ALA A 349 2.24 14.54 -10.41
C ALA A 349 1.15 15.38 -11.08
N ILE A 350 0.60 14.89 -12.20
CA ILE A 350 -0.56 15.47 -12.88
C ILE A 350 -1.77 15.49 -11.94
N PHE A 351 -2.04 14.37 -11.25
CA PHE A 351 -3.11 14.27 -10.27
C PHE A 351 -3.04 15.38 -9.22
N TYR A 352 -1.92 15.52 -8.51
CA TYR A 352 -1.78 16.56 -7.48
C TYR A 352 -1.76 17.98 -8.05
N SER A 353 -1.09 18.19 -9.19
CA SER A 353 -1.07 19.51 -9.83
C SER A 353 -2.46 20.01 -10.18
N PHE A 354 -3.34 19.11 -10.64
CA PHE A 354 -4.69 19.47 -11.03
C PHE A 354 -5.61 19.81 -9.85
N PHE A 355 -5.33 19.29 -8.65
CA PHE A 355 -6.09 19.67 -7.44
C PHE A 355 -5.90 21.15 -7.08
N GLU A 356 -4.72 21.71 -7.34
CA GLU A 356 -4.44 23.14 -7.11
C GLU A 356 -5.29 24.05 -8.02
N ALA A 357 -5.76 23.54 -9.17
CA ALA A 357 -6.66 24.30 -10.03
C ALA A 357 -8.06 24.49 -9.43
N VAL A 358 -8.50 23.58 -8.55
CA VAL A 358 -9.87 23.58 -8.03
C VAL A 358 -10.16 24.84 -7.20
N PRO A 359 -9.40 25.20 -6.15
CA PRO A 359 -9.63 26.45 -5.42
C PRO A 359 -9.53 27.70 -6.32
N LEU A 360 -8.60 27.72 -7.28
CA LEU A 360 -8.41 28.84 -8.20
C LEU A 360 -9.64 29.07 -9.09
N VAL A 361 -10.28 28.00 -9.57
CA VAL A 361 -11.50 28.10 -10.39
C VAL A 361 -12.71 28.41 -9.54
N TYR A 362 -13.00 27.60 -8.53
CA TYR A 362 -14.29 27.70 -7.84
C TYR A 362 -14.35 28.86 -6.84
N GLN A 363 -13.27 29.14 -6.11
CA GLN A 363 -13.22 30.32 -5.22
C GLN A 363 -12.82 31.57 -6.00
N GLY A 364 -11.83 31.47 -6.90
CA GLY A 364 -11.32 32.63 -7.63
C GLY A 364 -12.25 33.13 -8.73
N VAL A 365 -12.67 32.25 -9.66
CA VAL A 365 -13.48 32.64 -10.83
C VAL A 365 -14.97 32.68 -10.50
N TYR A 366 -15.48 31.69 -9.77
CA TYR A 366 -16.91 31.57 -9.44
C TYR A 366 -17.31 32.14 -8.08
N ALA A 367 -16.36 32.65 -7.29
CA ALA A 367 -16.61 33.23 -5.97
C ALA A 367 -17.37 32.30 -5.00
N MET A 368 -17.18 30.99 -5.14
CA MET A 368 -17.80 30.00 -4.25
C MET A 368 -17.20 30.06 -2.85
N SER A 369 -18.02 29.75 -1.84
CA SER A 369 -17.54 29.63 -0.47
C SER A 369 -16.58 28.45 -0.29
N LEU A 370 -15.82 28.45 0.81
CA LEU A 370 -14.90 27.37 1.17
C LEU A 370 -15.63 26.01 1.22
N LEU A 371 -16.86 26.01 1.75
CA LEU A 371 -17.69 24.81 1.85
C LEU A 371 -18.21 24.33 0.49
N GLN A 372 -18.64 25.25 -0.37
CA GLN A 372 -19.08 24.92 -1.74
C GLN A 372 -17.93 24.32 -2.55
N THR A 373 -16.72 24.88 -2.43
CA THR A 373 -15.52 24.33 -3.07
C THR A 373 -15.16 22.95 -2.51
N GLY A 374 -15.30 22.76 -1.19
CA GLY A 374 -15.17 21.46 -0.55
C GLY A 374 -16.10 20.40 -1.15
N ALA A 375 -17.31 20.76 -1.55
CA ALA A 375 -18.26 19.84 -2.18
C ALA A 375 -17.84 19.41 -3.59
N ILE A 376 -17.11 20.25 -4.33
CA ILE A 376 -16.59 19.90 -5.67
C ILE A 376 -15.61 18.72 -5.58
N PHE A 377 -14.81 18.62 -4.52
CA PHE A 377 -13.91 17.48 -4.35
C PHE A 377 -14.66 16.13 -4.23
N LEU A 378 -15.88 16.12 -3.68
CA LEU A 378 -16.71 14.90 -3.57
C LEU A 378 -17.12 14.31 -4.93
N THR A 379 -17.00 15.08 -6.02
CA THR A 379 -17.17 14.57 -7.39
C THR A 379 -16.25 13.38 -7.68
N ALA A 380 -15.08 13.29 -7.03
CA ALA A 380 -14.19 12.15 -7.16
C ALA A 380 -14.79 10.85 -6.58
N ILE A 381 -15.56 10.92 -5.49
CA ILE A 381 -16.25 9.76 -4.92
C ILE A 381 -17.30 9.25 -5.91
N VAL A 382 -18.06 10.17 -6.51
CA VAL A 382 -19.06 9.84 -7.54
C VAL A 382 -18.38 9.16 -8.73
N ALA A 383 -17.25 9.69 -9.20
CA ALA A 383 -16.46 9.09 -10.27
C ALA A 383 -16.00 7.66 -9.95
N VAL A 384 -15.45 7.43 -8.76
CA VAL A 384 -14.93 6.12 -8.38
C VAL A 384 -16.06 5.10 -8.16
N LEU A 385 -17.18 5.50 -7.56
CA LEU A 385 -18.37 4.67 -7.41
C LEU A 385 -18.94 4.28 -8.79
N PHE A 386 -18.98 5.22 -9.72
CA PHE A 386 -19.40 4.96 -11.10
C PHE A 386 -18.44 4.00 -11.82
N THR A 387 -17.13 4.18 -11.65
CA THR A 387 -16.10 3.42 -12.38
C THR A 387 -15.93 2.00 -11.85
N THR A 388 -16.13 1.78 -10.55
CA THR A 388 -15.94 0.48 -9.87
C THR A 388 -16.64 -0.71 -10.56
N PRO A 389 -17.96 -0.68 -10.87
CA PRO A 389 -18.62 -1.81 -11.52
C PRO A 389 -18.02 -2.13 -12.89
N PHE A 390 -17.64 -1.12 -13.68
CA PHE A 390 -17.01 -1.33 -14.99
C PHE A 390 -15.61 -1.92 -14.86
N TYR A 391 -14.80 -1.42 -13.93
CA TYR A 391 -13.46 -1.95 -13.66
C TYR A 391 -13.52 -3.42 -13.25
N LEU A 392 -14.38 -3.75 -12.29
CA LEU A 392 -14.56 -5.13 -11.80
C LEU A 392 -15.11 -6.05 -12.89
N ALA A 393 -16.03 -5.56 -13.74
CA ALA A 393 -16.54 -6.33 -14.87
C ALA A 393 -15.42 -6.65 -15.87
N ILE A 394 -14.67 -5.65 -16.33
CA ILE A 394 -13.56 -5.86 -17.28
C ILE A 394 -12.55 -6.86 -16.69
N THR A 395 -12.13 -6.64 -15.45
CA THR A 395 -11.19 -7.51 -14.72
C THR A 395 -11.70 -8.95 -14.60
N HIS A 396 -13.00 -9.12 -14.36
CA HIS A 396 -13.61 -10.45 -14.30
C HIS A 396 -13.53 -11.18 -15.64
N TYR A 397 -13.81 -10.50 -16.76
CA TYR A 397 -13.78 -11.10 -18.10
C TYR A 397 -12.36 -11.32 -18.62
N THR A 398 -11.41 -10.43 -18.34
CA THR A 398 -10.04 -10.50 -18.85
C THR A 398 -9.12 -11.34 -17.98
N ILE A 399 -9.34 -11.39 -16.66
CA ILE A 399 -8.46 -12.11 -15.72
C ILE A 399 -9.18 -13.28 -15.08
N SER A 400 -10.26 -13.03 -14.33
CA SER A 400 -10.82 -14.04 -13.45
C SER A 400 -11.43 -15.23 -14.21
N ARG A 401 -12.07 -14.99 -15.35
CA ARG A 401 -12.64 -16.05 -16.19
C ARG A 401 -11.56 -16.92 -16.85
N PRO A 402 -10.53 -16.37 -17.53
CA PRO A 402 -9.43 -17.16 -18.09
C PRO A 402 -8.69 -18.01 -17.06
N VAL A 403 -8.36 -17.45 -15.88
CA VAL A 403 -7.65 -18.20 -14.83
C VAL A 403 -8.49 -19.36 -14.32
N LYS A 404 -9.81 -19.16 -14.13
CA LYS A 404 -10.73 -20.25 -13.76
C LYS A 404 -10.87 -21.31 -14.84
N ALA A 405 -10.64 -20.95 -16.11
CA ALA A 405 -10.61 -21.87 -17.23
C ALA A 405 -9.23 -22.53 -17.44
N GLY A 406 -8.28 -22.37 -16.49
CA GLY A 406 -6.94 -22.95 -16.57
C GLY A 406 -5.96 -22.20 -17.48
N LYS A 407 -6.31 -21.02 -17.98
CA LYS A 407 -5.42 -20.18 -18.80
C LYS A 407 -4.79 -19.10 -17.94
N MET A 408 -3.47 -18.94 -18.00
CA MET A 408 -2.77 -17.84 -17.33
C MET A 408 -2.76 -16.61 -18.25
N PRO A 409 -3.53 -15.54 -17.93
CA PRO A 409 -3.59 -14.35 -18.76
C PRO A 409 -2.30 -13.53 -18.63
N SER A 410 -1.82 -13.00 -19.76
CA SER A 410 -0.61 -12.19 -19.78
C SER A 410 -0.74 -10.95 -18.87
N PRO A 411 0.35 -10.45 -18.28
CA PRO A 411 0.33 -9.23 -17.47
C PRO A 411 -0.31 -8.03 -18.18
N GLU A 412 -0.13 -7.92 -19.50
CA GLU A 412 -0.65 -6.81 -20.32
C GLU A 412 -2.19 -6.77 -20.36
N GLN A 413 -2.88 -7.90 -20.17
CA GLN A 413 -4.35 -7.91 -20.07
C GLN A 413 -4.89 -7.09 -18.89
N ARG A 414 -4.05 -6.84 -17.88
CA ARG A 414 -4.37 -6.00 -16.71
C ARG A 414 -4.39 -4.52 -17.04
N LEU A 415 -3.81 -4.12 -18.18
CA LEU A 415 -3.77 -2.72 -18.65
C LEU A 415 -5.05 -2.30 -19.38
N ILE A 416 -5.92 -3.25 -19.77
CA ILE A 416 -7.12 -2.98 -20.58
C ILE A 416 -8.04 -1.92 -19.97
N PRO A 417 -8.39 -1.95 -18.65
CA PRO A 417 -9.17 -0.86 -18.05
C PRO A 417 -8.47 0.49 -18.19
N GLY A 418 -7.14 0.51 -18.00
CA GLY A 418 -6.29 1.70 -18.12
C GLY A 418 -6.28 2.30 -19.52
N LEU A 419 -6.37 1.50 -20.59
CA LEU A 419 -6.46 2.02 -21.96
C LEU A 419 -7.66 2.94 -22.13
N LEU A 420 -8.83 2.52 -21.63
CA LEU A 420 -10.04 3.35 -21.65
C LEU A 420 -9.88 4.58 -20.75
N GLY A 421 -9.38 4.38 -19.53
CA GLY A 421 -9.11 5.48 -18.60
C GLY A 421 -8.21 6.55 -19.21
N SER A 422 -7.18 6.15 -19.95
CA SER A 422 -6.21 7.04 -20.58
C SER A 422 -6.82 8.03 -21.55
N LEU A 423 -7.87 7.64 -22.27
CA LEU A 423 -8.55 8.49 -23.25
C LEU A 423 -9.50 9.49 -22.57
N VAL A 424 -10.08 9.09 -21.43
CA VAL A 424 -11.04 9.91 -20.68
C VAL A 424 -10.35 11.06 -19.93
N VAL A 425 -9.14 10.83 -19.42
CA VAL A 425 -8.35 11.84 -18.69
C VAL A 425 -8.14 13.14 -19.49
N PRO A 426 -7.52 13.14 -20.69
CA PRO A 426 -7.30 14.36 -21.46
C PRO A 426 -8.61 15.03 -21.84
N ALA A 427 -9.65 14.27 -22.19
CA ALA A 427 -10.97 14.82 -22.50
C ALA A 427 -11.54 15.61 -21.31
N GLY A 428 -11.43 15.05 -20.09
CA GLY A 428 -11.84 15.74 -18.86
C GLY A 428 -11.00 16.99 -18.57
N MET A 429 -9.68 16.91 -18.75
CA MET A 429 -8.78 18.05 -18.52
C MET A 429 -9.01 19.21 -19.50
N PHE A 430 -9.16 18.93 -20.80
CA PHE A 430 -9.44 19.98 -21.79
C PHE A 430 -10.83 20.58 -21.59
N LEU A 431 -11.83 19.75 -21.25
CA LEU A 431 -13.16 20.25 -20.90
C LEU A 431 -13.09 21.19 -19.70
N PHE A 432 -12.38 20.81 -18.64
CA PHE A 432 -12.17 21.68 -17.48
C PHE A 432 -11.47 22.98 -17.91
N ALA A 433 -10.31 22.87 -18.56
CA ALA A 433 -9.47 23.99 -18.95
C ALA A 433 -10.22 25.06 -19.76
N TRP A 434 -10.99 24.64 -20.77
CA TRP A 434 -11.66 25.58 -21.67
C TRP A 434 -12.99 26.12 -21.14
N THR A 435 -13.51 25.55 -20.05
CA THR A 435 -14.79 25.96 -19.46
C THR A 435 -14.65 26.57 -18.07
N SER A 436 -13.44 26.68 -17.52
CA SER A 436 -13.11 27.42 -16.29
C SER A 436 -13.16 28.95 -16.48
N SER A 437 -14.30 29.48 -16.93
CA SER A 437 -14.53 30.92 -17.06
C SER A 437 -15.97 31.29 -16.68
N THR A 438 -16.19 32.55 -16.36
CA THR A 438 -17.53 33.08 -16.02
C THR A 438 -18.52 33.01 -17.20
N ALA A 439 -18.05 32.74 -18.42
CA ALA A 439 -18.89 32.52 -19.59
C ALA A 439 -19.68 31.18 -19.52
N PHE A 440 -19.20 30.21 -18.74
CA PHE A 440 -19.84 28.91 -18.58
C PHE A 440 -20.33 28.72 -17.14
N HIS A 441 -21.43 28.00 -16.97
CA HIS A 441 -21.92 27.61 -15.65
C HIS A 441 -20.92 26.65 -14.97
N TRP A 442 -20.65 26.82 -13.68
CA TRP A 442 -19.66 26.06 -12.88
C TRP A 442 -19.79 24.52 -12.98
N ILE A 443 -20.98 24.03 -13.34
CA ILE A 443 -21.23 22.59 -13.53
C ILE A 443 -20.43 22.01 -14.70
N VAL A 444 -20.14 22.80 -15.73
CA VAL A 444 -19.42 22.34 -16.93
C VAL A 444 -17.96 21.98 -16.61
N PRO A 445 -17.16 22.84 -15.96
CA PRO A 445 -15.85 22.42 -15.49
C PRO A 445 -15.93 21.31 -14.43
N THR A 446 -17.01 21.23 -13.64
CA THR A 446 -17.20 20.12 -12.69
C THR A 446 -17.35 18.76 -13.41
N ILE A 447 -18.01 18.73 -14.57
CA ILE A 447 -18.08 17.52 -15.41
C ILE A 447 -16.69 17.17 -15.97
N GLY A 448 -15.89 18.16 -16.37
CA GLY A 448 -14.49 17.94 -16.76
C GLY A 448 -13.68 17.28 -15.64
N PHE A 449 -13.82 17.80 -14.41
CA PHE A 449 -13.20 17.22 -13.21
C PHE A 449 -13.70 15.79 -12.92
N LEU A 450 -15.00 15.52 -13.09
CA LEU A 450 -15.57 14.17 -12.96
C LEU A 450 -14.93 13.18 -13.94
N LEU A 451 -14.82 13.55 -15.22
CA LEU A 451 -14.22 12.70 -16.25
C LEU A 451 -12.75 12.41 -15.94
N PHE A 452 -12.00 13.43 -15.53
CA PHE A 452 -10.63 13.25 -15.04
C PHE A 452 -10.56 12.22 -13.91
N MET A 453 -11.47 12.30 -12.94
CA MET A 453 -11.54 11.38 -11.80
C MET A 453 -12.03 9.97 -12.15
N ILE A 454 -12.68 9.77 -13.29
CA ILE A 454 -12.99 8.43 -13.82
C ILE A 454 -11.72 7.78 -14.40
N GLY A 455 -10.96 8.55 -15.17
CA GLY A 455 -9.80 8.04 -15.89
C GLY A 455 -8.55 7.83 -15.02
N MET A 456 -8.23 8.79 -14.14
CA MET A 456 -6.96 8.79 -13.39
C MET A 456 -6.79 7.61 -12.42
N PRO A 457 -7.79 7.25 -11.58
CA PRO A 457 -7.68 6.10 -10.69
C PRO A 457 -7.54 4.78 -11.47
N THR A 458 -8.27 4.67 -12.58
CA THR A 458 -8.25 3.52 -13.50
C THR A 458 -6.85 3.30 -14.09
N LEU A 459 -6.19 4.39 -14.50
CA LEU A 459 -4.82 4.37 -15.00
C LEU A 459 -3.83 3.87 -13.94
N LEU A 460 -3.83 4.48 -12.76
CA LEU A 460 -2.91 4.11 -11.68
C LEU A 460 -3.09 2.65 -11.25
N GLN A 461 -4.34 2.20 -11.11
CA GLN A 461 -4.60 0.83 -10.67
C GLN A 461 -4.26 -0.23 -11.72
N SER A 462 -4.46 0.07 -13.00
CA SER A 462 -4.04 -0.82 -14.07
C SER A 462 -2.51 -1.02 -14.07
N MET A 463 -1.75 0.05 -13.77
CA MET A 463 -0.29 -0.03 -13.64
C MET A 463 0.15 -0.84 -12.41
N PHE A 464 -0.48 -0.65 -11.25
CA PHE A 464 -0.17 -1.45 -10.06
C PHE A 464 -0.52 -2.94 -10.23
N ALA A 465 -1.63 -3.24 -10.91
CA ALA A 465 -1.99 -4.60 -11.26
C ALA A 465 -0.96 -5.23 -12.23
N TYR A 466 -0.43 -4.46 -13.18
CA TYR A 466 0.63 -4.91 -14.08
C TYR A 466 1.97 -5.16 -13.34
N MET A 467 2.38 -4.24 -12.46
CA MET A 467 3.63 -4.34 -11.70
C MET A 467 3.63 -5.52 -10.72
N SER A 468 2.51 -5.76 -10.03
CA SER A 468 2.42 -6.84 -9.02
C SER A 468 2.64 -8.24 -9.60
N VAL A 469 2.22 -8.49 -10.85
CA VAL A 469 2.34 -9.81 -11.49
C VAL A 469 3.60 -9.95 -12.33
N SER A 470 4.14 -8.85 -12.85
CA SER A 470 5.33 -8.92 -13.72
C SER A 470 6.62 -9.25 -12.95
N TYR A 471 6.68 -8.99 -11.63
CA TYR A 471 7.89 -9.10 -10.81
C TYR A 471 7.59 -9.56 -9.37
N GLY A 472 6.99 -10.74 -9.22
CA GLY A 472 6.50 -11.26 -7.92
C GLY A 472 7.54 -11.27 -6.80
N ARG A 473 8.76 -11.77 -7.07
CA ARG A 473 9.84 -11.88 -6.09
C ARG A 473 10.31 -10.55 -5.49
N TYR A 474 10.25 -9.46 -6.24
CA TYR A 474 10.72 -8.13 -5.81
C TYR A 474 9.59 -7.11 -5.65
N ALA A 475 8.32 -7.55 -5.64
CA ALA A 475 7.16 -6.68 -5.70
C ALA A 475 7.17 -5.58 -4.62
N GLY A 476 7.43 -5.92 -3.36
CA GLY A 476 7.46 -4.95 -2.25
C GLY A 476 8.49 -3.83 -2.44
N SER A 477 9.70 -4.19 -2.87
CA SER A 477 10.78 -3.25 -3.20
C SER A 477 10.46 -2.36 -4.39
N LEU A 478 9.80 -2.92 -5.42
CA LEU A 478 9.36 -2.17 -6.60
C LEU A 478 8.26 -1.18 -6.27
N PHE A 479 7.29 -1.56 -5.44
CA PHE A 479 6.26 -0.65 -4.96
C PHE A 479 6.86 0.48 -4.11
N ALA A 480 7.86 0.20 -3.26
CA ALA A 480 8.54 1.24 -2.50
C ALA A 480 9.27 2.26 -3.40
N MET A 481 9.96 1.79 -4.43
CA MET A 481 10.64 2.67 -5.38
C MET A 481 9.67 3.45 -6.26
N ASN A 482 8.61 2.79 -6.72
CA ASN A 482 7.53 3.45 -7.43
C ASN A 482 6.90 4.56 -6.58
N ASP A 483 6.68 4.27 -5.30
CA ASP A 483 6.15 5.21 -4.32
C ASP A 483 7.06 6.43 -4.14
N PHE A 484 8.35 6.22 -3.95
CA PHE A 484 9.28 7.34 -3.86
C PHE A 484 9.22 8.23 -5.12
N ALA A 485 9.30 7.64 -6.32
CA ALA A 485 9.33 8.40 -7.56
C ALA A 485 8.05 9.22 -7.78
N ARG A 486 6.87 8.63 -7.55
CA ARG A 486 5.59 9.33 -7.67
C ARG A 486 5.46 10.46 -6.66
N SER A 487 5.93 10.21 -5.44
CA SER A 487 5.78 11.13 -4.32
C SER A 487 6.70 12.33 -4.43
N VAL A 488 7.95 12.13 -4.88
CA VAL A 488 8.89 13.22 -5.15
C VAL A 488 8.41 14.09 -6.30
N LEU A 489 7.89 13.48 -7.38
CA LEU A 489 7.39 14.27 -8.50
C LEU A 489 6.10 15.03 -8.16
N ALA A 490 5.22 14.46 -7.33
CA ALA A 490 4.04 15.16 -6.81
C ALA A 490 4.41 16.29 -5.81
N PHE A 491 5.42 16.07 -4.95
CA PHE A 491 5.99 17.13 -4.11
C PHE A 491 6.47 18.30 -4.97
N ALA A 492 7.25 18.00 -6.02
CA ALA A 492 7.72 19.02 -6.94
C ALA A 492 6.54 19.69 -7.67
N SER A 493 5.53 18.92 -8.09
CA SER A 493 4.40 19.47 -8.85
C SER A 493 3.57 20.48 -8.10
N ILE A 494 3.26 20.22 -6.83
CA ILE A 494 2.54 21.18 -5.98
C ILE A 494 3.27 22.54 -5.93
N LEU A 495 4.60 22.53 -5.82
CA LEU A 495 5.38 23.76 -5.67
C LEU A 495 5.33 24.67 -6.91
N TRP A 496 5.19 24.12 -8.12
CA TRP A 496 5.09 24.90 -9.35
C TRP A 496 3.67 25.04 -9.90
N SER A 497 2.68 24.30 -9.39
CA SER A 497 1.31 24.29 -9.92
C SER A 497 0.60 25.63 -9.75
N THR A 498 0.59 26.18 -8.54
CA THR A 498 -0.05 27.49 -8.29
C THR A 498 0.61 28.62 -9.10
N PRO A 499 1.95 28.76 -9.11
CA PRO A 499 2.63 29.71 -10.01
C PRO A 499 2.31 29.50 -11.50
N LEU A 500 2.19 28.25 -11.95
CA LEU A 500 1.84 27.93 -13.33
C LEU A 500 0.44 28.48 -13.69
N TYR A 501 -0.57 28.19 -12.87
CA TYR A 501 -1.94 28.63 -13.13
C TYR A 501 -2.10 30.15 -13.01
N VAL A 502 -1.42 30.78 -12.04
CA VAL A 502 -1.50 32.23 -11.85
C VAL A 502 -0.82 33.00 -12.98
N ASN A 503 0.36 32.55 -13.44
CA ASN A 503 1.12 33.28 -14.45
C ASN A 503 0.64 33.03 -15.88
N LEU A 504 0.26 31.78 -16.20
CA LEU A 504 -0.15 31.40 -17.55
C LEU A 504 -1.65 31.60 -17.80
N GLY A 505 -2.44 31.64 -16.73
CA GLY A 505 -3.90 31.50 -16.78
C GLY A 505 -4.33 30.05 -16.58
N ILE A 506 -5.51 29.86 -15.98
CA ILE A 506 -6.05 28.52 -15.66
C ILE A 506 -6.29 27.73 -16.95
N ASP A 507 -6.82 28.37 -17.98
CA ASP A 507 -7.12 27.79 -19.29
C ASP A 507 -5.87 27.19 -19.95
N LYS A 508 -4.81 27.98 -20.05
CA LYS A 508 -3.55 27.57 -20.68
C LYS A 508 -2.76 26.63 -19.78
N GLY A 509 -2.73 26.87 -18.47
CA GLY A 509 -2.07 26.01 -17.48
C GLY A 509 -2.66 24.61 -17.46
N ALA A 510 -4.00 24.50 -17.39
CA ALA A 510 -4.67 23.20 -17.42
C ALA A 510 -4.57 22.53 -18.79
N SER A 511 -4.57 23.29 -19.89
CA SER A 511 -4.33 22.74 -21.24
C SER A 511 -2.91 22.18 -21.41
N LEU A 512 -1.90 22.83 -20.83
CA LEU A 512 -0.52 22.35 -20.85
C LEU A 512 -0.39 21.00 -20.13
N ILE A 513 -0.98 20.88 -18.93
CA ILE A 513 -0.99 19.62 -18.19
C ILE A 513 -1.85 18.58 -18.92
N GLY A 514 -2.96 18.99 -19.53
CA GLY A 514 -3.78 18.15 -20.41
C GLY A 514 -2.99 17.58 -21.58
N ALA A 515 -2.12 18.36 -22.21
CA ALA A 515 -1.24 17.87 -23.28
C ALA A 515 -0.26 16.78 -22.78
N LEU A 516 0.23 16.87 -21.54
CA LEU A 516 1.05 15.80 -20.94
C LEU A 516 0.24 14.50 -20.77
N THR A 517 -1.05 14.58 -20.46
CA THR A 517 -1.90 13.37 -20.39
C THR A 517 -2.11 12.70 -21.75
N VAL A 518 -2.05 13.45 -22.86
CA VAL A 518 -2.05 12.87 -24.21
C VAL A 518 -0.78 12.05 -24.44
N VAL A 519 0.38 12.49 -23.94
CA VAL A 519 1.61 11.69 -23.97
C VAL A 519 1.43 10.39 -23.17
N CYS A 520 0.75 10.45 -22.02
CA CYS A 520 0.42 9.25 -21.24
C CYS A 520 -0.48 8.26 -22.01
N VAL A 521 -1.40 8.73 -22.86
CA VAL A 521 -2.17 7.85 -23.76
C VAL A 521 -1.24 6.99 -24.61
N PHE A 522 -0.30 7.63 -25.31
CA PHE A 522 0.66 6.90 -26.14
C PHE A 522 1.53 5.95 -25.31
N GLY A 523 1.91 6.37 -24.10
CA GLY A 523 2.68 5.55 -23.17
C GLY A 523 1.99 4.22 -22.82
N ILE A 524 0.74 4.25 -22.36
CA ILE A 524 0.04 3.03 -21.94
C ILE A 524 -0.30 2.11 -23.12
N PHE A 525 -0.66 2.65 -24.28
CA PHE A 525 -0.86 1.86 -25.49
C PHE A 525 0.45 1.22 -25.97
N GLY A 526 1.57 1.96 -25.89
CA GLY A 526 2.90 1.43 -26.15
C GLY A 526 3.25 0.27 -25.23
N LEU A 527 2.99 0.39 -23.93
CA LEU A 527 3.21 -0.71 -22.97
C LEU A 527 2.29 -1.90 -23.25
N TYR A 528 1.04 -1.68 -23.64
CA TYR A 528 0.11 -2.77 -23.96
C TYR A 528 0.56 -3.59 -25.17
N TRP A 529 1.05 -2.94 -26.24
CA TRP A 529 1.50 -3.64 -27.44
C TRP A 529 2.93 -4.19 -27.34
N PHE A 530 3.84 -3.44 -26.72
CA PHE A 530 5.27 -3.77 -26.70
C PHE A 530 5.76 -4.29 -25.34
N GLY A 531 4.92 -4.36 -24.31
CA GLY A 531 5.27 -4.75 -22.94
C GLY A 531 5.96 -6.11 -22.85
N ALA A 532 5.47 -7.11 -23.60
CA ALA A 532 6.11 -8.43 -23.67
C ALA A 532 7.54 -8.36 -24.23
N THR A 533 7.79 -7.47 -25.20
CA THR A 533 9.13 -7.28 -25.80
C THR A 533 10.06 -6.53 -24.85
N LEU A 534 9.53 -5.56 -24.11
CA LEU A 534 10.24 -4.84 -23.05
C LEU A 534 10.65 -5.78 -21.91
N ARG A 535 9.73 -6.64 -21.46
CA ARG A 535 10.01 -7.63 -20.41
C ARG A 535 11.04 -8.66 -20.85
N LYS A 536 11.05 -9.10 -22.12
CA LYS A 536 12.10 -9.99 -22.68
C LYS A 536 13.53 -9.43 -22.56
N ARG A 537 13.69 -8.13 -22.39
CA ARG A 537 15.00 -7.47 -22.19
C ARG A 537 15.38 -7.35 -20.72
N SER A 538 14.45 -7.68 -19.82
CA SER A 538 14.70 -7.68 -18.38
C SER A 538 15.52 -8.90 -17.97
N ARG A 539 16.54 -8.65 -17.14
CA ARG A 539 17.29 -9.68 -16.42
C ARG A 539 16.60 -10.14 -15.12
N PHE A 540 15.52 -9.46 -14.72
CA PHE A 540 14.85 -9.64 -13.43
C PHE A 540 13.41 -10.17 -13.57
N ALA A 541 12.88 -10.23 -14.80
CA ALA A 541 11.58 -10.82 -15.05
C ALA A 541 11.68 -12.35 -14.91
N GLU A 542 10.77 -12.94 -14.13
CA GLU A 542 10.60 -14.39 -14.10
C GLU A 542 9.95 -14.82 -15.42
N TYR A 543 10.68 -15.62 -16.20
CA TYR A 543 10.12 -16.32 -17.34
C TYR A 543 9.59 -17.67 -16.85
N GLU A 544 8.34 -18.00 -17.14
CA GLU A 544 7.91 -19.40 -17.09
C GLU A 544 8.86 -20.17 -18.01
N THR A 545 9.61 -21.10 -17.42
CA THR A 545 10.35 -22.08 -18.19
C THR A 545 9.31 -23.10 -18.63
N ASP A 546 9.11 -23.20 -19.95
CA ASP A 546 8.20 -24.16 -20.59
C ASP A 546 8.50 -25.61 -20.18
#